data_AF-A0A6G3MJ94-F1
#
_entry.id   AF-A0A6G3MJ94-F1
#
_cell.length_a   1.000
_cell.length_b   1.000
_cell.length_c   1.000
_cell.angle_alpha   90.00
_cell.angle_beta   90.00
_cell.angle_gamma   90.00
#
_symmetry.space_group_name_H-M   'P 1'
#
loop_
_entity.id
_entity.type
_entity.pdbx_description
1 polymer ?
#
loop_
_entity_poly.entity_id
_entity_poly.type
_entity_poly.pdbx_seq_one_letter_code
_entity_poly.pdbx_strand_id
1 'polypeptide(L)'
;MNDLRTINIYYFPSYIFVFHCSSGSIADDTPAHNFNDFRFRDFAPLAFQFFRNVYGIKIEDFIMSLCNKPMKELSRSGASGSLFFKSSDDLYVVKTVDHREAKFLQGLLPGYYMNCQQNKNTLLPKFFGLYLYSVHFSPLFRPSL
;
A
#
# COMPACT_ATOMS: atom_id res chain seq x y z
N MET A 1 25.27 7.67 -0.70
CA MET A 1 24.26 7.77 0.38
C MET A 1 23.32 8.88 -0.04
N ASN A 2 22.05 8.60 -0.31
CA ASN A 2 21.10 9.65 -0.72
C ASN A 2 20.86 10.57 0.47
N ASP A 3 20.96 11.89 0.28
CA ASP A 3 20.63 12.86 1.32
C ASP A 3 19.13 12.80 1.66
N LEU A 4 18.78 13.11 2.91
CA LEU A 4 17.40 13.15 3.41
C LEU A 4 16.50 14.04 2.54
N ARG A 5 17.07 15.07 1.89
CA ARG A 5 16.36 15.89 0.90
C ARG A 5 15.89 15.09 -0.31
N THR A 6 16.78 14.29 -0.92
CA THR A 6 16.43 13.43 -2.06
C THR A 6 15.38 12.39 -1.66
N ILE A 7 15.50 11.80 -0.47
CA ILE A 7 14.54 10.82 0.02
C ILE A 7 13.17 11.48 0.26
N ASN A 8 13.14 12.64 0.93
CA ASN A 8 11.89 13.35 1.19
C ASN A 8 11.18 13.84 -0.08
N ILE A 9 11.92 14.17 -1.14
CA ILE A 9 11.33 14.65 -2.39
C ILE A 9 10.78 13.51 -3.23
N TYR A 10 11.50 12.38 -3.34
CA TYR A 10 11.15 11.34 -4.31
C TYR A 10 10.35 10.17 -3.70
N TYR A 11 10.55 9.86 -2.41
CA TYR A 11 10.06 8.60 -1.85
C TYR A 11 8.68 8.73 -1.20
N PHE A 12 8.40 9.82 -0.49
CA PHE A 12 7.23 9.94 0.38
C PHE A 12 6.01 10.68 -0.19
N PRO A 13 6.15 11.76 -1.01
CA PRO A 13 4.99 12.47 -1.54
C PRO A 13 4.40 11.80 -2.80
N SER A 14 5.11 10.85 -3.40
CA SER A 14 4.68 10.19 -4.62
C SER A 14 3.53 9.22 -4.36
N TYR A 15 2.60 9.15 -5.30
CA TYR A 15 1.64 8.06 -5.40
C TYR A 15 1.49 7.67 -6.86
N ILE A 16 1.30 6.38 -7.11
CA ILE A 16 0.89 5.87 -8.42
C ILE A 16 -0.61 5.67 -8.37
N PHE A 17 -1.27 6.07 -9.44
CA PHE A 17 -2.70 5.91 -9.59
C PHE A 17 -2.95 5.09 -10.85
N VAL A 18 -3.78 4.06 -10.73
CA VAL A 18 -4.19 3.20 -11.85
C VAL A 18 -5.71 3.05 -11.82
N PHE A 19 -6.34 3.24 -12.99
CA PHE A 19 -7.74 2.94 -13.18
C PHE A 19 -7.90 1.54 -13.76
N HIS A 20 -8.76 0.74 -13.14
CA HIS A 20 -9.10 -0.60 -13.59
C HIS A 20 -10.54 -0.58 -14.10
N CYS A 21 -10.67 -0.61 -15.44
CA CYS A 21 -11.94 -0.73 -16.13
C CYS A 21 -12.30 -2.21 -16.26
N SER A 22 -13.56 -2.55 -16.06
CA SER A 22 -14.09 -3.91 -16.27
C SER A 22 -13.81 -4.45 -17.68
N SER A 23 -13.82 -3.59 -18.70
CA SER A 23 -13.45 -3.94 -20.08
C SER A 23 -11.94 -4.03 -20.34
N GLY A 24 -11.10 -3.69 -19.37
CA GLY A 24 -9.65 -3.48 -19.53
C GLY A 24 -9.30 -2.12 -20.13
N SER A 25 -8.03 -1.72 -19.99
CA SER A 25 -7.46 -0.48 -20.56
C SER A 25 -6.05 -0.71 -21.07
N ILE A 26 -5.83 -0.48 -22.38
CA ILE A 26 -4.49 -0.54 -22.99
C ILE A 26 -3.63 0.64 -22.48
N ALA A 27 -4.24 1.81 -22.25
CA ALA A 27 -3.51 3.00 -21.83
C ALA A 27 -2.98 2.88 -20.40
N ASP A 28 -3.73 2.21 -19.52
CA ASP A 28 -3.34 1.98 -18.13
C ASP A 28 -2.62 0.64 -17.92
N ASP A 29 -2.42 -0.14 -18.98
CA ASP A 29 -1.88 -1.51 -18.97
C ASP A 29 -2.62 -2.43 -17.96
N THR A 30 -3.95 -2.39 -18.00
CA THR A 30 -4.82 -3.19 -17.12
C THR A 30 -5.67 -4.19 -17.90
N PRO A 31 -5.69 -5.48 -17.50
CA PRO A 31 -6.51 -6.49 -18.16
C PRO A 31 -8.00 -6.33 -17.80
N ALA A 32 -8.86 -6.85 -18.67
CA ALA A 32 -10.30 -6.96 -18.40
C ALA A 32 -10.58 -7.88 -17.20
N HIS A 33 -11.65 -7.59 -16.46
CA HIS A 33 -12.01 -8.33 -15.25
C HIS A 33 -13.51 -8.30 -14.94
N ASN A 34 -13.96 -9.22 -14.09
CA ASN A 34 -15.38 -9.36 -13.73
C ASN A 34 -15.84 -8.47 -12.56
N PHE A 35 -14.98 -7.60 -12.03
CA PHE A 35 -15.33 -6.62 -11.00
C PHE A 35 -15.87 -5.32 -11.60
N ASN A 36 -16.61 -4.55 -10.81
CA ASN A 36 -16.96 -3.16 -11.15
C ASN A 36 -15.69 -2.34 -11.36
N ASP A 37 -15.79 -1.29 -12.18
CA ASP A 37 -14.70 -0.32 -12.36
C ASP A 37 -14.21 0.22 -11.02
N PHE A 38 -12.89 0.25 -10.82
CA PHE A 38 -12.29 0.70 -9.57
C PHE A 38 -11.01 1.50 -9.81
N ARG A 39 -10.61 2.31 -8.83
CA ARG A 39 -9.33 3.00 -8.83
C ARG A 39 -8.47 2.42 -7.72
N PHE A 40 -7.22 2.17 -8.06
CA PHE A 40 -6.21 1.71 -7.15
C PHE A 40 -5.11 2.76 -7.04
N ARG A 41 -4.78 3.15 -5.81
CA ARG A 41 -3.70 4.10 -5.55
C ARG A 41 -2.67 3.45 -4.65
N ASP A 42 -1.42 3.47 -5.08
CA ASP A 42 -0.24 3.02 -4.34
C ASP A 42 0.51 4.25 -3.81
N PHE A 43 0.57 4.40 -2.49
CA PHE A 43 1.23 5.54 -1.85
C PHE A 43 2.70 5.23 -1.55
N ALA A 44 3.59 6.18 -1.83
CA ALA A 44 5.02 6.09 -1.56
C ALA A 44 5.68 4.76 -2.03
N PRO A 45 5.45 4.32 -3.28
CA PRO A 45 5.84 2.99 -3.75
C PRO A 45 7.33 2.71 -3.59
N LEU A 46 8.19 3.71 -3.82
CA LEU A 46 9.65 3.60 -3.64
C LEU A 46 10.04 3.47 -2.16
N ALA A 47 9.33 4.14 -1.25
CA ALA A 47 9.55 3.98 0.18
C ALA A 47 9.22 2.55 0.64
N PHE A 48 8.08 2.02 0.22
CA PHE A 48 7.68 0.67 0.58
C PHE A 48 8.50 -0.42 -0.13
N GLN A 49 9.00 -0.17 -1.35
CA GLN A 49 10.01 -1.02 -1.96
C GLN A 49 11.28 -1.07 -1.10
N PHE A 50 11.77 0.09 -0.66
CA PHE A 50 12.93 0.15 0.23
C PHE A 50 12.69 -0.58 1.56
N PHE A 51 11.52 -0.40 2.21
CA PHE A 51 11.22 -1.10 3.46
C PHE A 51 11.18 -2.60 3.27
N ARG A 52 10.58 -3.10 2.18
CA ARG A 52 10.63 -4.53 1.85
C ARG A 52 12.06 -5.03 1.68
N ASN A 53 12.90 -4.28 0.97
CA ASN A 53 14.31 -4.63 0.78
C ASN A 53 15.10 -4.68 2.10
N VAL A 54 14.84 -3.79 3.05
CA VAL A 54 15.48 -3.81 4.39
C VAL A 54 15.22 -5.13 5.11
N TYR A 55 14.05 -5.72 4.92
CA TYR A 55 13.67 -7.00 5.51
C TYR A 55 13.85 -8.21 4.58
N GLY A 56 14.53 -8.04 3.44
CA GLY A 56 14.82 -9.12 2.50
C GLY A 56 13.60 -9.66 1.75
N ILE A 57 12.51 -8.88 1.68
CA ILE A 57 11.26 -9.29 1.01
C ILE A 57 11.37 -8.93 -0.47
N LYS A 58 11.36 -9.95 -1.34
CA LYS A 58 11.28 -9.77 -2.79
C LYS A 58 9.87 -9.39 -3.21
N ILE A 59 9.76 -8.60 -4.28
CA ILE A 59 8.47 -8.17 -4.82
C ILE A 59 7.64 -9.35 -5.31
N GLU A 60 8.26 -10.35 -5.95
CA GLU A 60 7.55 -11.51 -6.47
C GLU A 60 6.90 -12.29 -5.32
N ASP A 61 7.66 -12.57 -4.27
CA ASP A 61 7.18 -13.30 -3.08
C ASP A 61 6.04 -12.53 -2.38
N PHE A 62 6.18 -11.21 -2.26
CA PHE A 62 5.15 -10.35 -1.67
C PHE A 62 3.83 -10.39 -2.45
N ILE A 63 3.90 -10.26 -3.78
CA ILE A 63 2.72 -10.33 -4.65
C ILE A 63 2.11 -11.74 -4.60
N MET A 64 2.93 -12.79 -4.66
CA MET A 64 2.45 -14.16 -4.57
C MET A 64 1.72 -14.43 -3.26
N SER A 65 2.22 -13.92 -2.15
CA SER A 65 1.60 -14.11 -0.83
C SER A 65 0.23 -13.42 -0.71
N LEU A 66 0.10 -12.22 -1.29
CA LEU A 66 -1.12 -11.39 -1.18
C LEU A 66 -2.17 -11.67 -2.26
N CYS A 67 -1.76 -11.98 -3.49
CA CYS A 67 -2.65 -11.99 -4.65
C CYS A 67 -2.96 -13.40 -5.19
N ASN A 68 -2.16 -14.42 -4.87
CA ASN A 68 -2.32 -15.76 -5.46
C ASN A 68 -3.49 -16.55 -4.88
N LYS A 69 -3.85 -16.32 -3.62
CA LYS A 69 -4.93 -17.02 -2.91
C LYS A 69 -5.79 -16.03 -2.13
N PRO A 70 -7.10 -16.30 -1.96
CA PRO A 70 -7.95 -15.47 -1.11
C PRO A 70 -7.39 -15.33 0.29
N MET A 71 -7.39 -14.10 0.81
CA MET A 71 -6.99 -13.81 2.19
C MET A 71 -8.06 -14.28 3.17
N LYS A 72 -7.63 -14.65 4.37
CA LYS A 72 -8.51 -15.05 5.47
C LYS A 72 -8.87 -13.83 6.29
N GLU A 73 -10.15 -13.52 6.44
CA GLU A 73 -10.60 -12.47 7.37
C GLU A 73 -10.37 -12.95 8.81
N LEU A 74 -9.76 -12.08 9.62
CA LEU A 74 -9.57 -12.30 11.05
C LEU A 74 -10.74 -11.67 11.80
N SER A 75 -11.40 -12.45 12.65
CA SER A 75 -12.51 -11.97 13.48
C SER A 75 -12.08 -10.74 14.30
N ARG A 76 -12.87 -9.67 14.21
CA ARG A 76 -12.62 -8.34 14.79
C ARG A 76 -12.08 -8.42 16.22
N SER A 77 -10.86 -7.93 16.44
CA SER A 77 -10.25 -7.82 17.77
C SER A 77 -9.86 -6.39 18.17
N GLY A 78 -10.24 -5.37 17.37
CA GLY A 78 -9.85 -3.97 17.60
C GLY A 78 -11.01 -3.04 17.93
N ALA A 79 -10.81 -2.15 18.91
CA ALA A 79 -11.76 -1.11 19.33
C ALA A 79 -12.14 -0.09 18.22
N SER A 80 -11.39 -0.03 17.11
CA SER A 80 -11.59 0.93 16.02
C SER A 80 -12.57 0.47 14.92
N GLY A 81 -13.06 -0.77 14.97
CA GLY A 81 -13.94 -1.30 13.92
C GLY A 81 -13.25 -1.57 12.58
N SER A 82 -11.92 -1.52 12.53
CA SER A 82 -11.12 -1.94 11.37
C SER A 82 -11.25 -3.43 11.07
N LEU A 83 -11.22 -3.78 9.79
CA LEU A 83 -11.12 -5.15 9.28
C LEU A 83 -9.66 -5.56 9.19
N PHE A 84 -9.40 -6.84 9.45
CA PHE A 84 -8.08 -7.44 9.34
C PHE A 84 -8.18 -8.68 8.46
N PHE A 85 -7.24 -8.81 7.54
CA PHE A 85 -7.08 -9.96 6.68
C PHE A 85 -5.67 -10.50 6.84
N LYS A 86 -5.51 -11.80 6.63
CA LYS A 86 -4.21 -12.48 6.66
C LYS A 86 -3.97 -13.21 5.36
N SER A 87 -2.74 -13.15 4.85
CA SER A 87 -2.34 -13.95 3.69
C SER A 87 -2.45 -15.45 3.99
N SER A 88 -2.62 -16.26 2.94
CA SER A 88 -2.87 -17.70 3.10
C SER A 88 -1.70 -18.48 3.71
N ASP A 89 -0.48 -17.94 3.56
CA ASP A 89 0.78 -18.44 4.10
C ASP A 89 1.16 -17.80 5.45
N ASP A 90 0.24 -17.02 6.02
CA ASP A 90 0.36 -16.41 7.33
C ASP A 90 1.48 -15.35 7.49
N LEU A 91 2.13 -14.93 6.40
CA LEU A 91 3.25 -13.98 6.43
C LEU A 91 2.84 -12.51 6.56
N TYR A 92 1.67 -12.14 6.05
CA TYR A 92 1.23 -10.74 5.98
C TYR A 92 -0.15 -10.54 6.58
N VAL A 93 -0.33 -9.37 7.20
CA VAL A 93 -1.62 -8.88 7.68
C VAL A 93 -1.96 -7.60 6.92
N VAL A 94 -3.17 -7.53 6.38
CA VAL A 94 -3.75 -6.34 5.77
C VAL A 94 -4.79 -5.79 6.73
N LYS A 95 -4.63 -4.53 7.13
CA LYS A 95 -5.56 -3.81 8.01
C LYS A 95 -6.23 -2.68 7.23
N THR A 96 -7.55 -2.56 7.30
CA THR A 96 -8.23 -1.36 6.83
C THR A 96 -8.00 -0.22 7.81
N VAL A 97 -7.62 0.95 7.30
CA VAL A 97 -7.38 2.15 8.11
C VAL A 97 -8.29 3.29 7.66
N ASP A 98 -8.67 4.16 8.59
CA ASP A 98 -9.40 5.37 8.22
C ASP A 98 -8.49 6.40 7.52
N HIS A 99 -9.09 7.45 6.96
CA HIS A 99 -8.33 8.49 6.26
C HIS A 99 -7.31 9.20 7.16
N ARG A 100 -7.61 9.37 8.46
CA ARG A 100 -6.73 10.05 9.42
C ARG A 100 -5.52 9.18 9.75
N GLU A 101 -5.74 7.89 10.00
CA GLU A 101 -4.69 6.89 10.20
C GLU A 101 -3.77 6.79 8.97
N ALA A 102 -4.34 6.76 7.75
CA ALA A 102 -3.56 6.74 6.52
C ALA A 102 -2.71 8.00 6.32
N LYS A 103 -3.25 9.18 6.64
CA LYS A 103 -2.51 10.46 6.59
C LYS A 103 -1.42 10.53 7.65
N PHE A 104 -1.70 10.02 8.85
CA PHE A 104 -0.72 9.90 9.93
C PHE A 104 0.44 8.98 9.52
N LEU A 105 0.14 7.80 8.94
CA LEU A 105 1.18 6.87 8.48
C LEU A 105 2.07 7.51 7.40
N GLN A 106 1.50 8.25 6.44
CA GLN A 106 2.28 8.99 5.44
C GLN A 106 3.24 10.01 6.09
N GLY A 107 2.77 10.76 7.09
CA GLY A 107 3.61 11.68 7.85
C GLY A 107 4.70 10.99 8.69
N LEU A 108 4.49 9.72 9.07
CA LEU A 108 5.43 8.92 9.84
C LEU A 108 6.56 8.33 8.97
N LEU A 109 6.36 8.14 7.67
CA LEU A 109 7.31 7.42 6.80
C LEU A 109 8.76 7.96 6.82
N PRO A 110 9.01 9.29 6.85
CA PRO A 110 10.38 9.81 6.95
C PRO A 110 11.09 9.38 8.24
N GLY A 111 10.38 9.44 9.37
CA GLY A 111 10.90 9.00 10.67
C GLY A 111 11.11 7.49 10.71
N TYR A 112 10.16 6.74 10.15
CA TYR A 112 10.26 5.29 10.06
C TYR A 112 11.45 4.84 9.19
N TYR A 113 11.72 5.55 8.09
CA TYR A 113 12.90 5.33 7.25
C TYR A 113 14.21 5.49 8.04
N MET A 114 14.36 6.59 8.78
CA MET A 114 15.55 6.82 9.61
C MET A 114 15.73 5.72 10.65
N ASN A 115 14.64 5.32 11.31
CA ASN A 115 14.68 4.23 12.27
C ASN A 115 15.07 2.88 11.64
N CYS A 116 14.57 2.54 10.44
CA CYS A 116 14.96 1.30 9.76
C CYS A 116 16.46 1.28 9.39
N GLN A 117 17.03 2.45 9.06
CA GLN A 117 18.47 2.57 8.75
C GLN A 117 19.35 2.45 10.00
N GLN A 118 18.93 3.05 11.11
CA GLN A 118 19.74 3.11 12.33
C GLN A 118 19.53 1.89 13.25
N ASN A 119 18.32 1.34 13.29
CA ASN A 119 17.90 0.32 14.25
C ASN A 119 17.31 -0.90 13.54
N LYS A 120 18.18 -1.77 13.02
CA LYS A 120 17.76 -2.99 12.28
C LYS A 120 16.89 -3.96 13.09
N ASN A 121 16.96 -3.91 14.42
CA ASN A 121 16.19 -4.75 15.35
C ASN A 121 15.02 -4.00 16.01
N THR A 122 14.47 -3.00 15.33
CA THR A 122 13.33 -2.23 15.86
C THR A 122 12.10 -3.11 16.11
N LEU A 123 11.37 -2.80 17.19
CA LEU A 123 10.10 -3.44 17.53
C LEU A 123 8.89 -2.74 16.88
N LEU A 124 9.12 -1.69 16.09
CA LEU A 124 8.04 -1.02 15.37
C LEU A 124 7.35 -1.99 14.38
N PRO A 125 6.05 -1.79 14.10
CA PRO A 125 5.37 -2.52 13.05
C PRO A 125 6.10 -2.39 11.71
N LYS A 126 6.20 -3.49 10.98
CA LYS A 126 6.86 -3.54 9.67
C LYS A 126 5.87 -3.22 8.56
N PHE A 127 5.88 -1.98 8.09
CA PHE A 127 4.98 -1.54 7.02
C PHE A 127 5.55 -1.87 5.63
N PHE A 128 4.76 -2.56 4.79
CA PHE A 128 5.20 -3.03 3.46
C PHE A 128 4.41 -2.45 2.29
N GLY A 129 3.35 -1.69 2.56
CA GLY A 129 2.55 -0.99 1.55
C GLY A 129 1.47 -0.14 2.21
N LEU A 130 0.98 0.86 1.47
CA LEU A 130 -0.22 1.62 1.79
C LEU A 130 -1.00 1.84 0.51
N TYR A 131 -2.22 1.33 0.46
CA TYR A 131 -3.04 1.32 -0.75
C TYR A 131 -4.41 1.93 -0.47
N LEU A 132 -4.99 2.56 -1.48
CA LEU A 132 -6.39 2.97 -1.49
C LEU A 132 -7.11 2.29 -2.65
N TYR A 133 -8.14 1.54 -2.30
CA TYR A 133 -9.09 0.93 -3.22
C TYR A 133 -10.42 1.66 -3.12
N SER A 134 -11.03 2.01 -4.25
CA SER A 134 -12.36 2.60 -4.26
C SER A 134 -13.14 2.19 -5.52
N VAL A 135 -14.43 1.89 -5.33
CA VAL A 135 -15.36 1.33 -6.34
C VAL A 135 -16.45 2.33 -6.74
N HIS A 136 -16.78 3.25 -5.83
CA HIS A 136 -17.81 4.26 -6.05
C HIS A 136 -17.14 5.60 -6.35
N PHE A 137 -17.00 5.90 -7.63
CA PHE A 137 -16.62 7.24 -8.07
C PHE A 137 -17.82 7.96 -8.65
N SER A 138 -18.16 9.09 -8.05
CA SER A 138 -19.02 10.07 -8.71
C SER A 138 -18.26 10.60 -9.93
N PRO A 139 -18.80 10.50 -11.17
CA PRO A 139 -18.16 11.04 -12.38
C PRO A 139 -17.87 12.55 -12.31
N LEU A 140 -18.48 13.25 -11.33
CA LEU A 140 -18.40 14.69 -11.11
C LEU A 140 -17.09 15.18 -10.47
N PHE A 141 -16.21 14.29 -10.00
CA PHE A 141 -14.89 14.66 -9.49
C PHE A 141 -13.79 14.09 -10.40
N ARG A 142 -13.67 14.66 -11.61
CA ARG A 142 -12.40 14.68 -12.34
C ARG A 142 -11.61 15.87 -11.80
N PRO A 143 -10.41 15.70 -11.22
CA PRO A 143 -9.51 16.83 -11.03
C PRO A 143 -9.25 17.40 -12.43
N SER A 144 -9.62 18.66 -12.63
CA SER A 144 -9.14 19.42 -13.78
C SER A 144 -7.61 19.39 -13.77
N LEU A 145 -7.03 19.16 -14.95
CA LEU A 145 -5.60 19.29 -15.23
C LEU A 145 -5.03 20.60 -14.65
#